data_AF-A0A932EJJ7-F1
#
_entry.id   AF-A0A932EJJ7-F1
#
_cell.length_a   1.000
_cell.length_b   1.000
_cell.length_c   1.000
_cell.angle_alpha   90.00
_cell.angle_beta   90.00
_cell.angle_gamma   90.00
#
_symmetry.space_group_name_H-M   'P 1'
#
loop_
_entity.id
_entity.type
_entity.pdbx_description
1 polymer ?
#
loop_
_entity_poly.entity_id
_entity_poly.type
_entity_poly.pdbx_seq_one_letter_code
_entity_poly.pdbx_strand_id
1 'polypeptide(L)' 'MKKQPRNRRGPAANIVVLGADHNGVRLKAEAKSLLTSLGCRCIDVGSHNETDKVDY' A
#
# COMPACT_ATOMS: atom_id res chain seq x y z
N MET A 1 -15.92 -38.68 11.18
CA MET A 1 -15.82 -37.58 10.20
C MET A 1 -14.57 -36.74 10.51
N LYS A 2 -13.53 -36.84 9.69
CA LYS A 2 -12.35 -35.97 9.82
C LYS A 2 -12.65 -34.64 9.13
N LYS A 3 -12.75 -33.54 9.88
CA LYS A 3 -12.90 -32.18 9.29
C LYS A 3 -11.60 -31.84 8.58
N GLN A 4 -11.67 -31.63 7.26
CA GLN A 4 -10.52 -31.14 6.48
C GLN A 4 -10.09 -29.75 7.01
N PRO A 5 -8.78 -29.46 7.08
CA PRO A 5 -8.32 -28.12 7.44
C PRO A 5 -8.70 -27.14 6.32
N ARG A 6 -9.39 -26.05 6.67
CA ARG A 6 -9.66 -24.94 5.75
C ARG A 6 -8.34 -24.19 5.50
N ASN A 7 -7.54 -24.66 4.55
CA ASN A 7 -6.37 -23.92 4.10
C ASN A 7 -6.79 -22.99 2.95
N ARG A 8 -7.23 -21.77 3.28
CA ARG A 8 -7.47 -20.69 2.30
C ARG A 8 -6.69 -19.44 2.69
N ARG A 9 -5.37 -19.56 2.79
CA ARG A 9 -4.51 -18.38 2.73
C ARG A 9 -3.65 -18.54 1.50
N GLY A 10 -4.00 -17.82 0.43
CA GLY A 10 -3.04 -17.54 -0.64
C GLY A 10 -1.78 -16.87 -0.04
N PRO A 11 -0.73 -16.64 -0.85
CA PRO A 11 0.45 -15.92 -0.37
C PRO A 11 0.00 -14.66 0.38
N ALA A 12 0.49 -14.48 1.60
CA ALA A 12 0.09 -13.36 2.44
C ALA A 12 0.31 -12.07 1.64
N ALA A 13 -0.75 -11.28 1.43
CA ALA A 13 -0.64 -10.03 0.70
C ALA A 13 0.48 -9.20 1.34
N ASN A 14 1.54 -8.93 0.58
CA ASN A 14 2.68 -8.15 1.07
C ASN A 14 2.15 -6.78 1.50
N ILE A 15 2.43 -6.40 2.74
CA ILE A 15 2.06 -5.09 3.25
C ILE A 15 3.15 -4.12 2.81
N VAL A 16 2.78 -3.04 2.13
CA VAL A 16 3.70 -1.98 1.70
C VAL A 16 3.26 -0.67 2.34
N VAL A 17 4.17 -0.01 3.04
CA VAL A 17 3.93 1.31 3.65
C VAL A 17 4.60 2.36 2.76
N LEU A 18 3.84 3.40 2.39
CA LEU A 18 4.26 4.45 1.46
C LEU A 18 4.14 5.82 2.14
N GLY A 19 5.20 6.62 2.07
CA GLY A 19 5.23 8.01 2.51
C GLY A 19 6.03 8.86 1.52
N ALA A 20 5.67 10.13 1.39
CA ALA A 20 6.36 11.12 0.57
C ALA A 20 6.11 12.51 1.13
N ASP A 21 6.98 13.47 0.84
CA ASP A 21 6.68 14.89 1.09
C ASP A 21 5.68 15.43 0.05
N HIS A 22 5.40 16.72 0.12
CA HIS A 22 4.54 17.43 -0.83
C HIS A 22 4.97 17.29 -2.30
N ASN A 23 6.28 17.14 -2.57
CA ASN A 23 6.79 16.97 -3.93
C ASN A 23 6.55 15.55 -4.48
N GLY A 24 6.39 14.56 -3.61
CA GLY A 24 6.24 13.15 -4.00
C GLY A 24 4.80 12.62 -4.02
N VAL A 25 3.78 13.43 -3.71
CA VAL A 25 2.38 12.98 -3.61
C VAL A 25 1.88 12.30 -4.89
N ARG A 26 2.12 12.90 -6.05
CA ARG A 26 1.72 12.31 -7.34
C ARG A 26 2.37 10.95 -7.59
N LEU A 27 3.70 10.88 -7.48
CA LEU A 27 4.43 9.63 -7.74
C LEU A 27 4.04 8.54 -6.74
N LYS A 28 3.82 8.90 -5.47
CA LYS A 28 3.32 7.98 -4.46
C LYS A 28 1.94 7.41 -4.83
N ALA A 29 1.04 8.23 -5.37
CA ALA A 29 -0.27 7.77 -5.83
C ALA A 29 -0.15 6.78 -7.00
N GLU A 30 0.73 7.05 -7.96
CA GLU A 30 1.04 6.15 -9.08
C GLU A 30 1.63 4.80 -8.57
N ALA A 31 2.60 4.86 -7.65
CA ALA A 31 3.20 3.67 -7.03
C ALA A 31 2.19 2.84 -6.24
N LYS A 32 1.31 3.48 -5.44
CA LYS A 32 0.23 2.81 -4.70
C LYS A 32 -0.71 2.07 -5.65
N SER A 33 -1.07 2.68 -6.78
CA SER A 33 -1.93 2.06 -7.79
C SER A 33 -1.30 0.80 -8.39
N LEU A 34 -0.02 0.89 -8.78
CA LEU A 34 0.74 -0.25 -9.29
C LEU A 34 0.87 -1.39 -8.26
N LEU A 35 1.25 -1.08 -7.03
CA LEU A 35 1.41 -2.09 -5.98
C LEU A 35 0.09 -2.78 -5.62
N THR A 36 -1.01 -2.01 -5.62
CA THR A 36 -2.35 -2.55 -5.39
C THR A 36 -2.77 -3.49 -6.53
N SER A 37 -2.47 -3.15 -7.79
CA SER A 37 -2.78 -4.03 -8.94
C SER A 37 -1.97 -5.33 -8.94
N LEU A 38 -0.78 -5.32 -8.32
CA LEU A 38 0.05 -6.50 -8.07
C LEU A 38 -0.39 -7.33 -6.84
N GLY A 39 -1.47 -6.94 -6.16
CA GLY A 39 -2.03 -7.67 -5.02
C GLY A 39 -1.39 -7.33 -3.66
N CYS A 40 -0.64 -6.23 -3.55
CA CYS A 40 -0.11 -5.75 -2.28
C CYS A 40 -1.16 -4.99 -1.46
N ARG A 41 -1.08 -5.08 -0.13
CA ARG A 41 -1.88 -4.24 0.77
C ARG A 41 -1.11 -2.95 1.08
N CYS A 42 -1.45 -1.87 0.38
CA CYS A 42 -0.78 -0.58 0.55
C CYS A 42 -1.36 0.23 1.72
N ILE A 43 -0.48 0.76 2.58
CA ILE A 43 -0.81 1.72 3.64
C ILE A 43 -0.11 3.04 3.28
N ASP A 44 -0.88 4.10 3.04
CA ASP A 44 -0.38 5.43 2.71
C ASP A 44 -0.36 6.28 3.98
N VAL A 45 0.81 6.77 4.38
CA VAL A 45 1.03 7.54 5.61
C VAL A 45 1.35 9.02 5.35
N GLY A 46 1.10 9.52 4.13
CA GLY A 46 1.16 10.97 3.82
C GLY A 46 2.34 11.38 2.95
N SER A 47 2.52 12.66 2.62
CA SER A 47 1.53 13.75 2.61
C SER A 47 0.42 13.45 1.57
N HIS A 48 -0.82 13.89 1.79
CA HIS A 48 -1.96 13.52 0.91
C HIS A 48 -2.29 14.59 -0.14
N ASN A 49 -1.61 15.73 -0.10
CA ASN A 49 -1.74 16.80 -1.06
C ASN A 49 -0.35 17.40 -1.37
N GLU A 50 -0.25 18.06 -2.52
CA GLU A 50 0.99 18.73 -2.96
C GLU A 50 1.16 20.12 -2.36
N THR A 51 0.13 20.65 -1.70
CA THR A 51 0.07 22.04 -1.24
C THR A 51 0.68 22.23 0.15
N ASP A 52 0.52 21.25 1.02
CA ASP A 52 0.98 21.31 2.39
C ASP A 52 2.48 21.01 2.43
N LYS A 53 3.28 22.07 2.46
CA LYS A 53 4.74 21.95 2.60
C LYS A 53 5.07 21.26 3.92
N VAL A 54 5.72 20.11 3.82
CA VAL A 54 6.20 19.30 4.93
C VAL A 54 7.66 18.94 4.71
N ASP A 55 8.40 18.79 5.81
CA ASP A 55 9.74 18.23 5.82
C ASP A 55 9.66 16.69 5.70
N TYR A 56 10.62 16.10 4.98
CA TYR A 56 10.66 14.66 4.67
C TYR A 56 11.29 13.81 5.77
#